data_AF-A0A928PP12-F1
#
_entry.id   AF-A0A928PP12-F1
#
_cell.length_a   1.000
_cell.length_b   1.000
_cell.length_c   1.000
_cell.angle_alpha   90.00
_cell.angle_beta   90.00
_cell.angle_gamma   90.00
#
_symmetry.space_group_name_H-M   'P 1'
#
loop_
_entity.id
_entity.type
_entity.pdbx_description
1 polymer ?
#
loop_
_entity_poly.entity_id
_entity_poly.type
_entity_poly.pdbx_seq_one_letter_code
_entity_poly.pdbx_strand_id
1 'polypeptide(L)'
;MADKTQSEIIAKNLAMFRKLNGLTQSELADAIGYSNKSVSKWERGEGLPDIIMLIFLSDIYGITVSELIGQTPYSRNTSEKIKALDKDRKATEKAKRKAIEKAKKQKKKK
;
A
#
# COMPACT_ATOMS: atom_id res chain seq x y z
N MET A 1 -3.27 18.58 21.79
CA MET A 1 -3.08 18.15 20.39
C MET A 1 -2.45 16.77 20.46
N ALA A 2 -3.03 15.74 19.85
CA ALA A 2 -2.50 14.38 19.96
C ALA A 2 -1.16 14.31 19.20
N ASP A 3 -0.07 14.18 19.95
CA ASP A 3 1.23 13.80 19.41
C ASP A 3 1.07 12.41 18.79
N LYS A 4 1.17 12.31 17.46
CA LYS A 4 0.99 11.03 16.76
C LYS A 4 2.22 10.19 17.03
N THR A 5 2.02 9.00 17.57
CA THR A 5 3.11 8.07 17.81
C THR A 5 3.80 7.68 16.50
N GLN A 6 5.11 7.42 16.56
CA GLN A 6 5.90 7.00 15.40
C GLN A 6 5.33 5.73 14.75
N SER A 7 4.77 4.82 15.54
CA SER A 7 4.12 3.60 15.06
C SER A 7 2.86 3.88 14.25
N GLU A 8 2.05 4.87 14.63
CA GLU A 8 0.87 5.26 13.85
C GLU A 8 1.23 5.86 12.50
N ILE A 9 2.34 6.59 12.41
CA ILE A 9 2.85 7.17 11.16
C ILE A 9 3.25 6.03 10.21
N ILE A 10 4.08 5.12 10.69
CA ILE A 10 4.52 3.94 9.93
C ILE A 10 3.32 3.10 9.49
N ALA A 11 2.37 2.82 10.38
CA ALA A 11 1.17 2.05 10.08
C ALA A 11 0.34 2.66 8.93
N LYS A 12 0.13 3.97 8.97
CA LYS A 12 -0.59 4.71 7.92
C LYS A 12 0.16 4.67 6.59
N ASN A 13 1.48 4.85 6.62
CA ASN A 13 2.32 4.80 5.42
C ASN A 13 2.34 3.41 4.80
N LEU A 14 2.48 2.34 5.59
CA LEU A 14 2.41 0.95 5.11
C LEU A 14 1.10 0.68 4.37
N ALA A 15 -0.03 1.00 5.00
CA ALA A 15 -1.35 0.81 4.39
C ALA A 15 -1.52 1.67 3.13
N MET A 16 -0.98 2.88 3.12
CA MET A 16 -1.03 3.79 1.99
C MET A 16 -0.23 3.27 0.80
N PHE A 17 1.05 2.97 0.98
CA PHE A 17 1.93 2.51 -0.09
C PHE A 17 1.52 1.13 -0.62
N ARG A 18 1.07 0.21 0.23
CA ARG A 18 0.47 -1.05 -0.22
C ARG A 18 -0.70 -0.82 -1.17
N LYS A 19 -1.62 0.07 -0.79
CA LYS A 19 -2.79 0.43 -1.62
C LYS A 19 -2.38 1.12 -2.92
N LEU A 20 -1.35 1.97 -2.91
CA LEU A 20 -0.82 2.60 -4.14
C LEU A 20 -0.25 1.55 -5.11
N ASN A 21 0.34 0.48 -4.58
CA ASN A 21 0.81 -0.67 -5.36
C ASN A 21 -0.32 -1.64 -5.74
N GLY A 22 -1.58 -1.35 -5.39
CA GLY A 22 -2.73 -2.18 -5.76
C GLY A 22 -2.79 -3.54 -5.06
N LEU A 23 -2.01 -3.75 -4.00
CA LEU A 23 -1.93 -5.01 -3.27
C LEU A 23 -2.98 -5.06 -2.15
N THR A 24 -3.56 -6.23 -1.93
CA THR A 24 -4.27 -6.59 -0.69
C THR A 24 -3.28 -6.92 0.43
N GLN A 25 -3.75 -7.00 1.68
CA GLN A 25 -2.89 -7.42 2.80
C GLN A 25 -2.37 -8.85 2.62
N SER A 26 -3.19 -9.76 2.05
CA SER A 26 -2.75 -11.12 1.72
C SER A 26 -1.67 -11.13 0.65
N GLU A 27 -1.87 -10.42 -0.46
CA GLU A 27 -0.89 -10.40 -1.56
C GLU A 27 0.45 -9.80 -1.11
N LEU A 28 0.43 -8.77 -0.27
CA LEU A 28 1.66 -8.23 0.31
C LEU A 28 2.33 -9.26 1.23
N ALA A 29 1.54 -9.93 2.08
CA ALA A 29 2.03 -10.93 3.02
C ALA A 29 2.71 -12.10 2.28
N ASP A 30 2.09 -12.59 1.22
CA ASP A 30 2.64 -13.64 0.35
C ASP A 30 3.94 -13.17 -0.31
N ALA A 31 4.01 -11.92 -0.78
CA ALA A 31 5.20 -11.36 -1.44
C ALA A 31 6.41 -11.21 -0.51
N ILE A 32 6.18 -10.91 0.77
CA ILE A 32 7.26 -10.68 1.75
C ILE A 32 7.53 -11.89 2.66
N GLY A 33 6.78 -12.99 2.50
CA GLY A 33 6.93 -14.20 3.30
C GLY A 33 6.45 -14.07 4.74
N TYR A 34 5.46 -13.21 5.00
CA TYR A 34 4.84 -13.05 6.33
C TYR A 34 3.37 -13.49 6.30
N SER A 35 2.76 -13.61 7.48
CA SER A 35 1.32 -13.86 7.55
C SER A 35 0.51 -12.59 7.27
N ASN A 36 -0.69 -12.73 6.70
CA ASN A 36 -1.65 -11.62 6.58
C ASN A 36 -1.89 -10.95 7.96
N LYS A 37 -1.98 -11.75 9.04
CA LYS A 37 -2.14 -11.24 10.41
C LYS A 37 -1.00 -10.30 10.82
N SER A 38 0.24 -10.60 10.43
CA SER A 38 1.42 -9.74 10.69
C SER A 38 1.27 -8.40 9.98
N VAL A 39 0.98 -8.42 8.67
CA VAL A 39 0.74 -7.20 7.87
C VAL A 39 -0.40 -6.37 8.45
N SER A 40 -1.50 -7.03 8.82
CA SER A 40 -2.67 -6.39 9.42
C SER A 40 -2.34 -5.70 10.75
N LYS A 41 -1.53 -6.34 11.61
CA LYS A 41 -1.07 -5.78 12.87
C LYS A 41 -0.20 -4.53 12.66
N TRP A 42 0.71 -4.56 11.69
CA TRP A 42 1.55 -3.42 11.34
C TRP A 42 0.73 -2.23 10.83
N GLU A 43 -0.25 -2.48 9.96
CA GLU A 43 -1.11 -1.42 9.40
C GLU A 43 -2.08 -0.81 10.42
N ARG A 44 -2.28 -1.45 11.58
CA ARG A 44 -3.01 -0.89 12.73
C ARG A 44 -2.12 -0.22 13.78
N GLY A 45 -0.80 -0.29 13.63
CA GLY A 45 0.15 0.25 14.61
C GLY A 45 0.27 -0.57 15.90
N GLU A 46 -0.27 -1.79 15.92
CA GLU A 46 -0.22 -2.71 17.07
C GLU A 46 1.13 -3.46 17.17
N GLY A 47 2.05 -3.18 16.25
CA GLY A 47 3.41 -3.71 16.19
C GLY A 47 4.12 -3.11 14.98
N LEU A 48 5.43 -3.33 14.87
CA LEU A 48 6.23 -2.83 13.76
C LEU A 48 6.91 -3.99 13.01
N PRO A 49 7.10 -3.85 11.69
CA PRO A 49 8.08 -4.68 10.99
C PRO A 49 9.48 -4.38 11.52
N ASP A 50 10.35 -5.38 11.47
CA ASP A 50 11.76 -5.18 11.82
C ASP A 50 12.49 -4.30 10.77
N ILE A 51 13.71 -3.89 11.09
CA ILE A 51 14.50 -2.99 10.24
C ILE A 51 14.78 -3.56 8.85
N ILE A 52 15.01 -4.88 8.75
CA ILE A 52 15.28 -5.54 7.48
C ILE A 52 14.02 -5.53 6.63
N MET A 53 12.87 -5.80 7.24
CA MET A 53 11.58 -5.75 6.57
C MET A 53 11.18 -4.34 6.15
N LEU A 54 11.52 -3.30 6.92
CA LEU A 54 11.34 -1.91 6.49
C LEU A 54 12.13 -1.57 5.22
N ILE A 55 13.36 -2.10 5.08
CA ILE A 55 14.17 -1.93 3.86
C ILE A 55 13.48 -2.62 2.68
N PHE A 56 13.10 -3.89 2.83
CA PHE A 56 12.41 -4.63 1.77
C PHE A 56 11.10 -3.98 1.33
N LEU A 57 10.29 -3.49 2.29
CA LEU A 57 9.05 -2.79 1.99
C LEU A 57 9.32 -1.48 1.23
N SER A 58 10.38 -0.77 1.59
CA SER A 58 10.78 0.45 0.87
C SER A 58 11.16 0.15 -0.58
N ASP A 59 11.85 -0.95 -0.85
CA ASP A 59 12.20 -1.40 -2.20
C ASP A 59 10.95 -1.79 -3.01
N ILE A 60 10.04 -2.57 -2.42
CA ILE A 60 8.77 -2.97 -3.07
C ILE A 60 7.94 -1.73 -3.45
N TYR A 61 7.94 -0.72 -2.57
CA TYR A 61 7.15 0.50 -2.79
C TYR A 61 7.87 1.55 -3.64
N GLY A 62 9.16 1.38 -3.94
CA GLY A 62 9.96 2.34 -4.70
C GLY A 62 10.18 3.67 -3.96
N ILE A 63 10.33 3.62 -2.64
CA ILE A 63 10.56 4.77 -1.75
C ILE A 63 11.76 4.52 -0.84
N THR A 64 12.22 5.54 -0.13
CA THR A 64 13.23 5.38 0.92
C THR A 64 12.60 4.90 2.24
N VAL A 65 13.40 4.26 3.10
CA VAL A 65 12.99 3.93 4.48
C VAL A 65 12.58 5.19 5.24
N SER A 66 13.28 6.30 5.03
CA SER A 66 12.96 7.61 5.61
C SER A 66 11.55 8.09 5.26
N GLU A 67 11.14 7.95 3.99
CA GLU A 67 9.76 8.22 3.56
C GLU A 67 8.76 7.25 4.21
N LEU A 68 9.10 5.97 4.31
CA LEU A 68 8.24 4.95 4.94
C LEU A 68 7.98 5.26 6.41
N ILE A 69 9.01 5.69 7.15
CA ILE A 69 8.88 6.08 8.56
C ILE A 69 8.42 7.53 8.76
N GLY A 70 8.11 8.25 7.70
CA GLY A 70 7.63 9.64 7.79
C GLY A 70 8.70 10.64 8.23
N GLN A 71 9.98 10.26 8.19
CA GLN A 71 11.11 11.18 8.32
C GLN A 71 11.49 11.70 6.94
N THR A 72 10.69 12.60 6.37
CA THR A 72 11.08 13.26 5.13
C THR A 72 11.96 14.47 5.45
N PRO A 73 13.09 14.69 4.75
CA PRO A 73 13.45 16.06 4.42
C PRO A 73 12.37 16.57 3.47
N TYR A 74 11.81 17.74 3.77
CA TYR A 74 10.69 18.37 3.07
C TYR A 74 10.89 18.42 1.54
N SER A 75 10.51 17.38 0.81
CA SER A 75 10.52 17.38 -0.66
C SER A 75 9.08 17.31 -1.16
N ARG A 76 8.67 18.40 -1.81
CA ARG A 76 7.33 18.68 -2.34
C ARG A 76 6.77 17.60 -3.29
N ASN A 77 7.64 16.73 -3.83
CA ASN A 77 7.32 15.79 -4.91
C ASN A 77 6.58 14.51 -4.49
N THR A 78 6.57 14.10 -3.22
CA THR A 78 5.87 12.88 -2.80
C THR A 78 4.36 13.02 -3.00
N SER A 79 3.79 14.19 -2.67
CA SER A 79 2.35 14.46 -2.84
C SER A 79 1.92 14.45 -4.31
N GLU A 80 2.80 14.84 -5.22
CA GLU A 80 2.54 14.87 -6.66
C GLU A 80 2.64 13.48 -7.28
N LYS A 81 3.65 12.69 -6.90
CA LYS A 81 3.74 11.26 -7.25
C LYS A 81 2.51 10.49 -6.76
N ILE A 82 2.06 10.72 -5.52
CA ILE A 82 0.87 10.08 -4.96
C ILE A 82 -0.39 10.43 -5.77
N LYS A 83 -0.57 11.70 -6.13
CA LYS A 83 -1.70 12.15 -6.97
C LYS A 83 -1.68 11.53 -8.37
N ALA A 84 -0.50 11.36 -8.96
CA ALA A 84 -0.34 10.71 -10.26
C ALA A 84 -0.73 9.22 -10.18
N LEU A 85 -0.20 8.48 -9.19
CA LEU A 85 -0.47 7.05 -9.00
C LEU A 85 -1.95 6.74 -8.70
N ASP A 86 -2.63 7.57 -7.90
CA ASP A 86 -4.05 7.35 -7.58
C ASP A 86 -4.98 7.58 -8.78
N LYS A 87 -4.56 8.45 -9.72
CA LYS A 87 -5.30 8.72 -10.96
C LYS A 87 -5.23 7.52 -11.91
N ASP A 88 -4.05 6.92 -12.06
CA ASP A 88 -3.81 5.76 -12.91
C ASP A 88 -4.49 4.50 -12.35
N ARG A 89 -4.51 4.34 -11.02
CA ARG A 89 -5.21 3.24 -10.34
C ARG A 89 -6.73 3.29 -10.53
N LYS A 90 -7.34 4.49 -10.45
CA LYS A 90 -8.79 4.65 -10.69
C LYS A 90 -9.18 4.30 -12.13
N ALA A 91 -8.31 4.59 -13.10
CA ALA A 91 -8.52 4.21 -14.49
C ALA A 91 -8.44 2.69 -14.70
N THR A 92 -7.45 2.03 -14.10
CA THR A 92 -7.26 0.58 -14.21
C THR A 92 -8.33 -0.23 -13.48
N GLU A 93 -8.77 0.19 -12.28
CA GLU A 93 -9.88 -0.46 -11.57
C GLU A 93 -11.21 -0.37 -12.33
N LYS A 94 -11.49 0.81 -12.93
CA LYS A 94 -12.69 0.99 -13.76
C LYS A 94 -12.65 0.08 -15.01
N ALA A 95 -11.48 -0.10 -15.60
CA ALA A 95 -11.29 -1.01 -16.74
C ALA A 95 -11.46 -2.48 -16.34
N LYS A 96 -10.83 -2.92 -15.23
CA LYS A 96 -10.98 -4.27 -14.68
C LYS A 96 -12.44 -4.61 -14.35
N ARG A 97 -13.16 -3.71 -13.67
CA ARG A 97 -14.59 -3.90 -13.33
C ARG A 97 -15.47 -4.07 -14.58
N LYS A 98 -15.27 -3.24 -15.60
CA LYS A 98 -15.99 -3.36 -16.88
C LYS A 98 -15.71 -4.69 -17.58
N ALA A 99 -14.45 -5.16 -17.58
CA ALA A 99 -14.07 -6.43 -18.17
C ALA A 99 -14.72 -7.62 -17.45
N ILE A 100 -14.71 -7.60 -16.11
CA ILE A 100 -15.35 -8.63 -15.27
C ILE A 100 -16.86 -8.67 -15.50
N GLU A 101 -17.54 -7.51 -15.58
CA GLU A 101 -18.98 -7.44 -15.84
C GLU A 101 -19.33 -7.98 -17.23
N LYS A 102 -18.51 -7.66 -18.25
CA LYS A 102 -18.66 -8.18 -19.62
C LYS A 102 -18.49 -9.70 -19.68
N ALA A 103 -17.49 -10.25 -18.98
CA ALA A 103 -17.26 -11.69 -18.91
C ALA A 103 -18.40 -12.43 -18.19
N LYS A 104 -18.97 -11.84 -17.12
CA LYS A 104 -20.14 -12.37 -16.42
C LYS A 104 -21.40 -12.39 -17.30
N LYS A 105 -21.63 -11.35 -18.12
CA LYS A 105 -22.76 -11.28 -19.06
C LYS A 105 -22.69 -12.31 -20.19
N GLN A 106 -21.48 -12.66 -20.66
CA GLN A 106 -21.29 -13.68 -21.71
C GLN A 106 -21.52 -15.11 -21.20
N LYS A 107 -21.15 -15.41 -19.95
CA LYS A 107 -21.39 -16.73 -19.34
C LYS A 107 -22.87 -17.00 -18.98
N LYS A 108 -23.70 -15.96 -18.90
CA LYS A 108 -25.15 -16.07 -18.60
C LYS A 108 -26.03 -16.26 -19.86
N LYS A 109 -25.45 -16.20 -21.06
CA LYS A 109 -26.12 -16.33 -22.37
C LYS A 109 -25.76 -17.65 -23.10
N LYS A 110 -24.90 -18.48 -22.52
CA LYS A 110 -24.69 -19.89 -22.88
C LYS A 110 -25.40 -20.75 -21.86
#